data_AF-A0A3M1U833-F1
#
_entry.id   AF-A0A3M1U833-F1
#
_cell.length_a   1.000
_cell.length_b   1.000
_cell.length_c   1.000
_cell.angle_alpha   90.00
_cell.angle_beta   90.00
_cell.angle_gamma   90.00
#
_symmetry.space_group_name_H-M   'P 1'
#
loop_
_entity.id
_entity.type
_entity.pdbx_description
1 polymer ?
#
loop_
_entity_poly.entity_id
_entity_poly.type
_entity_poly.pdbx_seq_one_letter_code
_entity_poly.pdbx_strand_id
1 'polypeptide(L)' 'LRDGNRHSPYNLPIILAGRGGGKLCTGQHLIFEENTPLANLYLSMAHVMGLPIQQFADSSGELSGILA' A
#
# COMPACT_ATOMS: atom_id res chain seq x y z
N LEU A 1 2.71 18.43 21.29
CA LEU A 1 2.34 19.13 20.03
C LEU A 1 2.97 18.37 18.88
N ARG A 2 2.21 18.04 17.82
CA ARG A 2 2.79 17.57 16.54
C ARG A 2 3.14 18.81 15.71
N ASP A 3 4.31 18.81 15.10
CA ASP A 3 4.78 19.88 14.22
C ASP A 3 3.90 19.94 12.95
N GLY A 4 3.01 20.93 12.88
CA GLY A 4 2.13 21.15 11.73
C GLY A 4 2.85 21.57 10.45
N ASN A 5 4.14 21.92 10.51
CA ASN A 5 4.96 22.21 9.34
C ASN A 5 5.59 20.95 8.73
N ARG A 6 5.48 19.79 9.37
CA ARG A 6 6.07 18.52 8.89
C ARG A 6 4.99 17.51 8.51
N HIS A 7 4.86 17.28 7.21
CA HIS A 7 4.08 16.18 6.67
C HIS A 7 4.90 14.89 6.71
N SER A 8 4.82 14.15 7.81
CA SER A 8 5.49 12.85 7.96
C SER A 8 4.73 11.75 7.22
N PRO A 9 5.35 11.02 6.28
CA PRO A 9 4.73 9.86 5.62
C PRO A 9 4.93 8.54 6.39
N TYR A 10 5.53 8.57 7.59
CA TYR A 10 5.88 7.37 8.36
C TYR A 10 4.74 6.84 9.23
N ASN A 11 4.61 5.51 9.27
CA ASN A 11 3.67 4.75 10.11
C ASN A 11 2.22 5.27 10.04
N LEU A 12 1.71 5.33 8.81
CA LEU A 12 0.34 5.78 8.54
C LEU A 12 -0.64 4.61 8.67
N PRO A 13 -1.71 4.72 9.48
CA PRO A 13 -2.79 3.76 9.44
C PRO A 13 -3.56 3.92 8.13
N ILE A 14 -3.68 2.84 7.34
CA ILE A 14 -4.37 2.83 6.06
C ILE A 14 -5.57 1.88 6.13
N ILE A 15 -6.70 2.32 5.59
CA ILE A 15 -7.87 1.47 5.35
C ILE A 15 -8.05 1.36 3.84
N LEU A 16 -8.06 0.12 3.33
CA LEU A 16 -8.42 -0.17 1.94
C LEU A 16 -9.78 -0.88 1.92
N ALA A 17 -10.70 -0.39 1.09
CA ALA A 17 -12.05 -0.93 0.97
C ALA A 17 -12.37 -1.33 -0.48
N GLY A 18 -13.19 -2.38 -0.63
CA GLY A 18 -13.53 -2.98 -1.92
C GLY A 18 -12.70 -4.23 -2.22
N ARG A 19 -13.06 -4.93 -3.31
CA ARG A 19 -12.47 -6.23 -3.68
C ARG A 19 -11.53 -6.16 -4.89
N GLY A 20 -11.32 -4.99 -5.48
CA GLY A 20 -10.47 -4.83 -6.68
C GLY A 20 -10.86 -5.75 -7.84
N GLY A 21 -12.17 -5.97 -8.06
CA GLY A 21 -12.65 -6.94 -9.06
C GLY A 21 -12.41 -8.41 -8.67
N GLY A 22 -12.22 -8.70 -7.38
CA GLY A 22 -11.87 -10.03 -6.87
C GLY A 22 -10.37 -10.28 -6.72
N LYS A 23 -9.51 -9.32 -7.08
CA LYS A 23 -8.05 -9.45 -7.04
C LYS A 23 -7.42 -9.07 -5.69
N LEU A 24 -8.21 -8.57 -4.74
CA LEU A 24 -7.74 -8.20 -3.41
C LEU A 24 -8.30 -9.14 -2.34
N CYS A 25 -7.43 -9.62 -1.46
CA CYS A 25 -7.85 -10.26 -0.22
C CYS A 25 -8.45 -9.20 0.73
N THR A 26 -9.60 -9.49 1.33
CA THR A 26 -10.35 -8.55 2.18
C THR A 26 -10.66 -9.16 3.54
N GLY A 27 -11.07 -8.34 4.51
CA GLY A 27 -11.43 -8.82 5.86
C GLY A 27 -10.22 -9.19 6.72
N GLN A 28 -9.09 -8.52 6.51
CA GLN A 28 -7.82 -8.78 7.15
C GLN A 28 -7.24 -7.52 7.80
N HIS A 29 -6.48 -7.70 8.88
CA HIS A 29 -5.65 -6.67 9.49
C HIS A 29 -4.19 -7.09 9.31
N LEU A 30 -3.49 -6.39 8.42
CA LEU A 30 -2.08 -6.64 8.12
C LEU A 30 -1.20 -5.66 8.87
N ILE A 31 -0.12 -6.17 9.47
CA ILE A 31 0.93 -5.40 10.12
C ILE A 31 2.22 -5.70 9.36
N PHE A 32 2.93 -4.64 8.97
CA PHE A 32 4.17 -4.74 8.20
C PHE A 32 5.37 -4.31 9.03
N GLU A 33 6.57 -4.63 8.54
CA GLU A 33 7.82 -4.17 9.15
C GLU A 33 7.90 -2.64 9.15
N GLU A 34 8.63 -2.10 10.12
CA GLU A 34 8.87 -0.66 10.19
C GLU A 34 9.58 -0.17 8.92
N ASN A 35 9.20 1.02 8.44
CA ASN A 35 9.69 1.59 7.18
C ASN A 35 9.31 0.81 5.91
N THR A 36 8.31 -0.08 5.96
CA THR A 36 7.68 -0.61 4.74
C THR A 36 7.17 0.55 3.86
N PRO A 37 7.64 0.71 2.61
CA PRO A 37 7.22 1.80 1.76
C PRO A 37 5.71 1.73 1.47
N LEU A 38 4.99 2.82 1.74
CA LEU A 38 3.58 2.93 1.35
C LEU A 38 3.41 2.81 -0.18
N ALA A 39 4.44 3.16 -0.94
CA ALA A 39 4.49 2.96 -2.38
C ALA A 39 4.28 1.51 -2.82
N ASN A 40 4.60 0.51 -1.98
CA ASN A 40 4.33 -0.90 -2.26
C ASN A 40 2.81 -1.16 -2.39
N LEU A 41 1.99 -0.48 -1.59
CA LEU A 41 0.53 -0.54 -1.71
C LEU A 41 0.06 0.03 -3.05
N TYR A 42 0.61 1.18 -3.44
CA TYR A 42 0.23 1.84 -4.68
C TYR A 42 0.64 1.06 -5.92
N LEU A 43 1.82 0.41 -5.88
CA LEU A 43 2.24 -0.50 -6.93
C LEU A 43 1.28 -1.70 -7.06
N SER A 44 0.91 -2.34 -5.95
CA SER A 44 -0.09 -3.42 -5.94
C SER A 44 -1.44 -2.95 -6.51
N MET A 45 -1.89 -1.73 -6.17
CA MET A 45 -3.13 -1.17 -6.70
C MET A 45 -3.05 -0.92 -8.21
N ALA A 46 -1.92 -0.42 -8.71
CA ALA A 46 -1.70 -0.22 -10.14
C ALA A 46 -1.78 -1.55 -10.92
N HIS A 47 -1.19 -2.62 -10.39
CA HIS A 47 -1.27 -3.95 -11.00
C HIS A 47 -2.68 -4.55 -10.94
N VAL A 48 -3.41 -4.35 -9.84
CA VAL A 48 -4.84 -4.71 -9.75
C VAL A 48 -5.65 -4.02 -10.86
N MET A 49 -5.33 -2.76 -11.15
CA MET A 49 -5.91 -1.97 -12.25
C MET A 49 -5.37 -2.33 -13.65
N GLY A 50 -4.39 -3.23 -13.75
CA GLY A 50 -3.84 -3.72 -15.03
C GLY A 50 -2.77 -2.80 -15.64
N LEU A 51 -2.18 -1.89 -14.87
CA LEU A 51 -1.10 -1.03 -15.35
C LEU A 51 0.21 -1.83 -15.44
N PRO A 52 0.94 -1.78 -16.57
CA PRO A 52 2.20 -2.50 -16.76
C PRO A 52 3.41 -1.68 -16.28
N ILE A 53 3.40 -1.25 -15.02
CA ILE A 53 4.53 -0.52 -14.41
C ILE A 53 5.36 -1.49 -13.55
N GLN A 54 6.66 -1.25 -13.41
CA GLN A 54 7.52 -2.14 -12.60
C GLN A 54 7.82 -1.56 -11.21
N GLN A 55 7.66 -0.24 -11.06
CA GLN A 55 7.98 0.49 -9.85
C GLN A 55 7.11 1.75 -9.76
N PHE A 56 6.75 2.12 -8.54
CA PHE A 56 6.13 3.41 -8.23
C PHE A 56 6.92 4.08 -7.10
N ALA A 57 7.42 5.30 -7.31
CA ALA A 57 8.23 6.02 -6.32
C ALA A 57 9.34 5.14 -5.71
N ASP A 58 9.38 5.02 -4.38
CA ASP A 58 10.33 4.24 -3.61
C ASP A 58 9.84 2.80 -3.32
N SER A 59 8.88 2.28 -4.10
CA SER A 59 8.43 0.90 -3.94
C SER A 59 9.57 -0.09 -4.13
N SER A 60 9.68 -1.06 -3.23
CA SER A 60 10.59 -2.20 -3.32
C SER A 60 9.93 -3.47 -3.88
N GLY A 61 8.61 -3.44 -4.06
CA GLY A 61 7.81 -4.54 -4.60
C GLY A 61 6.32 -4.35 -4.31
N GLU A 62 5.50 -5.33 -4.68
CA GLU A 62 4.10 -5.36 -4.27
C GLU A 62 3.99 -5.57 -2.75
N LEU A 63 2.98 -4.96 -2.14
CA LEU A 63 2.70 -5.17 -0.72
C LEU A 63 2.24 -6.60 -0.49
N SER A 64 2.97 -7.34 0.33
CA SER A 64 2.70 -8.76 0.58
C SER A 64 1.36 -8.98 1.28
N GLY A 65 0.66 -10.07 0.93
CA GLY A 65 -0.58 -10.49 1.59
C GLY A 65 -1.86 -9.78 1.13
N ILE A 66 -1.76 -8.80 0.22
CA ILE A 66 -2.90 -8.01 -0.23
C ILE A 66 -3.62 -8.57 -1.47
N LEU A 67 -2.90 -9.27 -2.35
CA LEU A 67 -3.45 -9.86 -3.58
C LEU A 67 -4.15 -11.20 -3.27
N ALA A 68 -5.20 -11.52 -4.06
CA ALA A 68 -5.97 -12.77 -3.97
C ALA A 68 -5.44 -13.88 -4.87
#